data_AF-A0A661TPB3-F1
#
_entry.id   AF-A0A661TPB3-F1
#
_cell.length_a   1.000
_cell.length_b   1.000
_cell.length_c   1.000
_cell.angle_alpha   90.00
_cell.angle_beta   90.00
_cell.angle_gamma   90.00
#
_symmetry.space_group_name_H-M   'P 1'
#
loop_
_entity.id
_entity.type
_entity.pdbx_description
1 polymer ?
#
loop_
_entity_poly.entity_id
_entity_poly.type
_entity_poly.pdbx_seq_one_letter_code
_entity_poly.pdbx_strand_id
1 'polypeptide(L)'
;MTTVTVGIPAYNEADNIAYLLKDLLGQKQADFKLERIIVISDGSSDNTAEIAQKSGNKIIKVINGRIRKGVAMRLNQIISIA
;
A
#
# COMPACT_ATOMS: atom_id res chain seq x y z
N MET A 1 1.00 16.87 -16.38
CA MET A 1 0.61 16.39 -15.04
C MET A 1 0.99 14.93 -14.94
N THR A 2 1.98 14.62 -14.11
CA THR A 2 2.55 13.27 -14.03
C THR A 2 1.68 12.40 -13.12
N THR A 3 1.34 11.18 -13.53
CA THR A 3 0.65 10.25 -12.63
C THR A 3 1.68 9.46 -11.82
N VAL A 4 1.33 9.16 -10.57
CA VAL A 4 2.17 8.45 -9.62
C VAL A 4 1.40 7.30 -9.00
N THR A 5 2.01 6.12 -8.99
CA THR A 5 1.59 4.95 -8.21
C THR A 5 2.50 4.81 -7.00
N VAL A 6 1.91 4.66 -5.81
CA VAL A 6 2.66 4.39 -4.57
C VAL A 6 2.57 2.92 -4.23
N GLY A 7 3.72 2.25 -4.12
CA GLY A 7 3.83 0.85 -3.72
C GLY A 7 4.28 0.70 -2.28
N ILE A 8 3.57 -0.10 -1.48
CA ILE A 8 3.80 -0.28 -0.05
C ILE A 8 3.89 -1.78 0.26
N PRO A 9 5.09 -2.39 0.29
CA PRO A 9 5.27 -3.68 0.95
C PRO A 9 5.13 -3.47 2.47
N ALA A 10 4.31 -4.27 3.14
CA ALA A 10 4.05 -4.13 4.57
C ALA A 10 4.21 -5.47 5.29
N TYR A 11 4.82 -5.47 6.47
CA TYR A 11 4.93 -6.65 7.33
C TYR A 11 4.83 -6.21 8.79
N ASN A 12 3.74 -6.58 9.45
CA ASN A 12 3.44 -6.21 10.84
C ASN A 12 3.44 -4.68 11.09
N GLU A 13 2.65 -3.95 10.31
CA GLU A 13 2.50 -2.49 10.32
C GLU A 13 1.10 -2.06 10.79
N ALA A 14 0.41 -2.85 11.62
CA ALA A 14 -0.95 -2.53 12.09
C ALA A 14 -1.05 -1.14 12.74
N ASP A 15 -0.03 -0.73 13.47
CA ASP A 15 0.01 0.56 14.16
C ASP A 15 0.27 1.76 13.22
N ASN A 16 0.84 1.52 12.04
CA ASN A 16 1.33 2.59 11.15
C ASN A 16 0.53 2.73 9.85
N ILE A 17 0.02 1.61 9.30
CA ILE A 17 -0.50 1.56 7.93
C ILE A 17 -1.68 2.52 7.71
N ALA A 18 -2.55 2.71 8.71
CA ALA A 18 -3.67 3.63 8.63
C ALA A 18 -3.22 5.10 8.53
N TYR A 19 -2.22 5.49 9.33
CA TYR A 19 -1.66 6.85 9.33
C TYR A 19 -0.97 7.14 8.00
N LEU A 20 -0.14 6.22 7.51
CA LEU A 20 0.52 6.37 6.22
C LEU A 20 -0.49 6.55 5.07
N LEU A 21 -1.53 5.72 5.01
CA LEU A 21 -2.55 5.83 3.97
C LEU A 21 -3.31 7.16 4.05
N LYS A 22 -3.64 7.62 5.26
CA LYS A 22 -4.27 8.93 5.47
C LYS A 22 -3.38 10.06 4.97
N ASP A 23 -2.09 10.04 5.28
CA ASP A 23 -1.15 11.08 4.89
C ASP A 23 -0.93 11.11 3.37
N LEU A 24 -0.79 9.94 2.73
CA LEU A 24 -0.68 9.83 1.27
C LEU A 24 -1.93 10.41 0.56
N LEU A 25 -3.12 10.09 1.05
CA LEU A 25 -4.38 10.61 0.51
C LEU A 25 -4.56 12.12 0.74
N GLY A 26 -3.94 12.67 1.79
CA GLY A 26 -4.03 14.07 2.17
C GLY A 26 -3.04 15.00 1.46
N GLN A 27 -2.15 14.48 0.61
CA GLN A 27 -1.13 15.29 -0.05
C GLN A 27 -1.72 16.29 -1.05
N LYS A 28 -1.11 17.48 -1.12
CA LYS A 28 -1.42 18.48 -2.15
C LYS A 28 -0.87 18.03 -3.50
N GLN A 29 -1.75 17.80 -4.45
CA GLN A 29 -1.47 17.32 -5.80
C GLN A 29 -1.37 18.49 -6.79
N ALA A 30 -0.29 19.28 -6.69
CA ALA A 30 -0.06 20.45 -7.55
C ALA A 30 0.44 20.06 -8.95
N ASP A 31 1.51 19.25 -9.01
CA ASP A 31 2.19 18.89 -10.26
C ASP A 31 2.04 17.40 -10.63
N PHE A 32 1.41 16.62 -9.74
CA PHE A 32 1.20 15.19 -9.92
C PHE A 32 -0.22 14.77 -9.58
N LYS A 33 -0.62 13.60 -10.08
CA LYS A 33 -1.85 12.90 -9.70
C LYS A 33 -1.49 11.61 -8.99
N LEU A 34 -1.96 11.42 -7.76
CA LEU A 34 -1.91 10.13 -7.09
C LEU A 34 -2.95 9.21 -7.73
N GLU A 35 -2.49 8.32 -8.61
CA GLU A 35 -3.36 7.48 -9.41
C GLU A 35 -3.79 6.22 -8.66
N ARG A 36 -2.85 5.60 -7.94
CA ARG A 36 -3.05 4.33 -7.26
C ARG A 36 -2.13 4.18 -6.06
N ILE A 37 -2.60 3.49 -5.03
CA ILE A 37 -1.78 2.98 -3.93
C ILE A 37 -1.92 1.45 -3.93
N ILE A 38 -0.80 0.74 -3.90
CA ILE A 38 -0.76 -0.72 -3.87
C ILE A 38 -0.09 -1.16 -2.58
N VAL A 39 -0.87 -1.75 -1.67
CA VAL A 39 -0.37 -2.34 -0.43
C VAL A 39 -0.27 -3.84 -0.61
N ILE A 40 0.91 -4.41 -0.39
CA ILE A 40 1.07 -5.87 -0.30
C ILE A 40 1.53 -6.24 1.10
N SER A 41 0.64 -6.88 1.87
CA SER A 41 0.99 -7.49 3.15
C SER A 41 1.84 -8.74 2.90
N ASP A 42 3.02 -8.82 3.50
CA ASP A 42 4.02 -9.86 3.30
C ASP A 42 3.98 -10.94 4.38
N GLY A 43 2.83 -11.60 4.53
CA GLY A 43 2.65 -12.62 5.56
C GLY A 43 2.58 -12.04 6.95
N SER A 44 2.01 -10.84 7.11
CA SER A 44 1.82 -10.22 8.43
C SER A 44 1.00 -11.15 9.33
N SER A 45 1.39 -11.21 10.59
CA SER A 45 0.70 -11.98 11.65
C SER A 45 -0.29 -11.13 12.45
N ASP A 46 -0.35 -9.83 12.17
CA ASP A 46 -1.26 -8.87 12.76
C ASP A 46 -2.34 -8.42 11.76
N ASN A 47 -3.13 -7.41 12.14
CA ASN A 47 -4.24 -6.92 11.35
C ASN A 47 -3.84 -5.92 10.24
N THR A 48 -2.56 -5.84 9.85
CA THR A 48 -2.05 -4.88 8.83
C THR A 48 -2.91 -4.85 7.57
N ALA A 49 -3.19 -6.01 6.98
CA ALA A 49 -3.95 -6.11 5.74
C ALA A 49 -5.41 -5.68 5.91
N GLU A 50 -6.02 -6.00 7.05
CA GLU A 50 -7.39 -5.65 7.39
C GLU A 50 -7.54 -4.14 7.61
N ILE A 51 -6.60 -3.54 8.33
CA ILE A 51 -6.57 -2.10 8.60
C ILE A 51 -6.40 -1.33 7.28
N ALA A 52 -5.52 -1.77 6.38
CA ALA A 52 -5.37 -1.14 5.06
C ALA A 52 -6.65 -1.23 4.22
N GLN A 53 -7.35 -2.37 4.25
CA GLN A 53 -8.62 -2.58 3.55
C GLN A 53 -9.75 -1.68 4.08
N LYS A 54 -9.75 -1.39 5.39
CA LYS A 54 -10.74 -0.50 6.03
C LYS A 54 -10.66 0.95 5.54
N SER A 55 -9.61 1.35 4.81
CA SER A 55 -9.56 2.69 4.21
C SER A 55 -10.72 2.96 3.23
N GLY A 56 -11.26 1.91 2.58
CA GLY A 56 -12.40 2.00 1.65
C GLY A 56 -12.17 2.89 0.42
N ASN A 57 -10.95 3.41 0.21
CA ASN A 57 -10.66 4.33 -0.87
C ASN A 57 -10.45 3.56 -2.18
N LYS A 58 -11.17 3.98 -3.24
CA LYS A 58 -11.14 3.35 -4.57
C LYS A 58 -9.75 3.26 -5.22
N ILE A 59 -8.80 4.13 -4.85
CA ILE A 59 -7.44 4.09 -5.41
C ILE A 59 -6.50 3.16 -4.65
N ILE A 60 -6.91 2.64 -3.48
CA ILE A 60 -6.12 1.74 -2.65
C ILE A 60 -6.46 0.30 -3.03
N LYS A 61 -5.46 -0.43 -3.50
CA LYS A 61 -5.53 -1.88 -3.75
C LYS A 61 -4.70 -2.60 -2.69
N VAL A 62 -5.32 -3.51 -1.95
CA VAL A 62 -4.65 -4.32 -0.94
C VAL A 62 -4.55 -5.77 -1.40
N ILE A 63 -3.35 -6.33 -1.32
CA ILE A 63 -3.08 -7.75 -1.55
C ILE A 63 -2.59 -8.35 -0.24
N ASN A 64 -3.36 -9.29 0.32
CA ASN A 64 -2.94 -10.01 1.52
C ASN A 64 -2.11 -11.25 1.14
N GLY A 65 -0.80 -11.09 1.08
CA GLY A 65 0.11 -12.22 0.92
C GLY A 65 0.19 -13.01 2.22
N ARG A 66 -0.17 -14.30 2.21
CA ARG A 66 -0.19 -15.14 3.43
C ARG A 66 1.17 -15.71 3.84
N ILE A 67 2.19 -15.55 3.00
CA ILE A 67 3.54 -16.09 3.20
C ILE A 67 4.52 -14.93 3.13
N ARG A 68 5.46 -14.87 4.08
CA ARG A 68 6.56 -13.90 4.10
C ARG A 68 7.59 -14.24 3.03
N LYS A 69 7.60 -13.44 1.97
CA LYS A 69 8.44 -13.58 0.77
C LYS A 69 9.62 -12.61 0.77
N GLY A 70 9.65 -11.67 1.70
CA GLY A 70 10.66 -10.63 1.80
C GLY A 70 10.36 -9.41 0.93
N VAL A 71 10.91 -8.27 1.34
CA VAL A 71 10.67 -6.95 0.71
C VAL A 71 11.00 -6.94 -0.77
N ALA A 72 12.12 -7.55 -1.19
CA ALA A 72 12.55 -7.55 -2.60
C ALA A 72 11.51 -8.22 -3.51
N MET A 73 10.97 -9.38 -3.08
CA MET A 73 9.95 -10.07 -3.86
C MET A 73 8.65 -9.26 -3.90
N ARG A 74 8.27 -8.57 -2.82
CA ARG A 74 7.07 -7.72 -2.81
C ARG A 74 7.21 -6.46 -3.64
N LEU A 75 8.38 -5.84 -3.64
CA LEU A 75 8.68 -4.72 -4.54
C LEU A 75 8.56 -5.15 -6.01
N ASN A 76 9.14 -6.29 -6.38
CA ASN A 76 9.00 -6.82 -7.75
C ASN A 76 7.53 -7.10 -8.11
N GLN A 77 6.75 -7.67 -7.18
CA GLN A 77 5.32 -7.88 -7.38
C GLN A 77 4.58 -6.56 -7.57
N ILE A 78 4.84 -5.54 -6.75
CA ILE A 78 4.25 -4.21 -6.89
C ILE A 78 4.56 -3.63 -8.27
N ILE A 79 5.82 -3.64 -8.69
CA ILE A 79 6.24 -3.10 -9.99
C ILE A 79 5.51 -3.82 -11.14
N SER A 80 5.34 -5.14 -11.05
CA SER A 80 4.67 -5.93 -12.09
C SER A 80 3.16 -5.66 -12.26
N ILE A 81 2.51 -5.07 -11.24
CA ILE A 81 1.05 -4.81 -11.24
C ILE A 81 0.72 -3.31 -11.12
N ALA A 82 1.74 -2.45 -11.11
CA ALA A 82 1.62 -1.01 -11.02
C ALA A 82 1.01 -0.43 -12.30
#